data_AF-A0A9X1XTZ4-F1
#
_entry.id   AF-A0A9X1XTZ4-F1
#
_cell.length_a   1.000
_cell.length_b   1.000
_cell.length_c   1.000
_cell.angle_alpha   90.00
_cell.angle_beta   90.00
_cell.angle_gamma   90.00
#
_symmetry.space_group_name_H-M   'P 1'
#
loop_
_entity.id
_entity.type
_entity.pdbx_description
1 polymer ?
#
loop_
_entity_poly.entity_id
_entity_poly.type
_entity_poly.pdbx_seq_one_letter_code
_entity_poly.pdbx_strand_id
1 'polypeptide(L)'
;MKQRQINLLNELIEKRNEIFFGGNYNLLIHSVLNTVKLPNLIQFYLTVPNNDLKKSVESNLLKRIEVYKYSSKVYSKIHKELIDCDYSKRQRIRIILYALLPNLKKIYYEDFFDTFYNSKYRNDVKYALKIYKNVANPKRDNILLGDYYQTDNESYLRALLLYGNENILVMNIEKIWSKNPSEYLKNRIIRRLMNNNIEKLEFIEQINPEHFLYVLCNSKKETKEEALIKCYNEISNEIKHFAIYNLSKTGKWKLVENEIKRYIS
;
A
#
# COMPACT_ATOMS: atom_id res chain seq x y z
N MET A 1 -24.82 -23.20 -7.12
CA MET A 1 -24.11 -24.29 -7.84
C MET A 1 -24.94 -25.55 -7.72
N LYS A 2 -24.96 -26.47 -8.70
CA LYS A 2 -25.78 -27.70 -8.59
C LYS A 2 -25.08 -28.73 -7.67
N GLN A 3 -25.83 -29.53 -6.92
CA GLN A 3 -25.26 -30.54 -6.00
C GLN A 3 -24.32 -31.52 -6.71
N ARG A 4 -24.68 -31.99 -7.91
CA ARG A 4 -23.82 -32.86 -8.72
C ARG A 4 -22.45 -32.24 -9.02
N GLN A 5 -22.40 -30.92 -9.25
CA GLN A 5 -21.14 -30.20 -9.48
C GLN A 5 -20.30 -30.12 -8.20
N ILE A 6 -20.94 -29.91 -7.04
CA ILE A 6 -20.24 -29.88 -5.74
C ILE A 6 -19.62 -31.23 -5.44
N ASN A 7 -20.39 -32.32 -5.60
CA ASN A 7 -19.92 -33.68 -5.34
C ASN A 7 -18.71 -34.02 -6.23
N LEU A 8 -18.81 -33.74 -7.53
CA LEU A 8 -17.70 -33.95 -8.46
C LEU A 8 -16.46 -33.12 -8.09
N LEU A 9 -16.64 -31.87 -7.68
CA LEU A 9 -15.51 -31.02 -7.27
C LEU A 9 -14.81 -31.56 -6.01
N ASN A 10 -15.57 -32.06 -5.04
CA ASN A 10 -14.98 -32.68 -3.84
C ASN A 10 -14.18 -33.94 -4.19
N GLU A 11 -14.74 -34.83 -5.02
CA GLU A 11 -14.04 -36.03 -5.50
C GLU A 11 -12.73 -35.67 -6.22
N LEU A 12 -12.76 -34.67 -7.10
CA LEU A 12 -11.57 -34.22 -7.84
C LEU A 12 -10.52 -33.60 -6.91
N ILE A 13 -10.93 -32.94 -5.83
CA ILE A 13 -10.01 -32.34 -4.85
C ILE A 13 -9.35 -33.42 -3.98
N GLU A 14 -10.10 -34.43 -3.57
CA GLU A 14 -9.56 -35.59 -2.85
C GLU A 14 -8.50 -36.29 -3.69
N LYS A 15 -8.83 -36.64 -4.95
CA LYS A 15 -7.89 -37.27 -5.89
C LYS A 15 -6.66 -36.39 -6.19
N ARG A 16 -6.84 -35.06 -6.25
CA ARG A 16 -5.72 -34.11 -6.41
C ARG A 16 -4.75 -34.21 -5.23
N ASN A 17 -5.26 -34.35 -4.01
CA ASN A 17 -4.44 -34.36 -2.80
C ASN A 17 -3.66 -35.68 -2.62
N GLU A 18 -4.10 -36.76 -3.26
CA GLU A 18 -3.42 -38.07 -3.26
C GLU A 18 -2.24 -38.15 -4.24
N ILE A 19 -2.10 -37.18 -5.16
CA ILE A 19 -1.13 -37.24 -6.26
C ILE A 19 -0.09 -36.14 -6.10
N PHE A 20 1.19 -36.49 -6.26
CA PHE A 20 2.30 -35.54 -6.26
C PHE A 20 2.09 -34.46 -7.34
N PHE A 21 2.14 -33.19 -6.95
CA PHE A 21 1.77 -32.02 -7.77
C PHE A 21 0.31 -31.94 -8.28
N GLY A 22 -0.59 -32.81 -7.82
CA GLY A 22 -2.03 -32.75 -8.14
C GLY A 22 -2.41 -33.12 -9.58
N GLY A 23 -1.44 -33.49 -10.43
CA GLY A 23 -1.66 -33.96 -11.80
C GLY A 23 -2.63 -33.12 -12.64
N ASN A 24 -3.45 -33.80 -13.46
CA ASN A 24 -4.47 -33.17 -14.32
C ASN A 24 -5.72 -32.70 -13.56
N TYR A 25 -5.82 -32.98 -12.24
CA TYR A 25 -7.04 -32.69 -11.48
C TYR A 25 -7.30 -31.19 -11.34
N ASN A 26 -6.25 -30.36 -11.32
CA ASN A 26 -6.42 -28.91 -11.36
C ASN A 26 -7.18 -28.47 -12.63
N LEU A 27 -6.83 -29.01 -13.80
CA LEU A 27 -7.52 -28.72 -15.07
C LEU A 27 -8.98 -29.17 -15.03
N LEU A 28 -9.24 -30.36 -14.47
CA LEU A 28 -10.61 -30.89 -14.34
C LEU A 28 -11.46 -30.03 -13.40
N ILE A 29 -10.91 -29.65 -12.23
CA ILE A 29 -11.56 -28.74 -11.29
C ILE A 29 -11.89 -27.40 -11.98
N HIS A 30 -10.92 -26.81 -12.67
CA HIS A 30 -11.13 -25.57 -13.43
C HIS A 30 -12.22 -25.73 -14.51
N SER A 31 -12.23 -26.87 -15.21
CA SER A 31 -13.23 -27.18 -16.24
C SER A 31 -14.64 -27.25 -15.66
N VAL A 32 -14.82 -27.95 -14.53
CA VAL A 32 -16.12 -28.03 -13.84
C VAL A 32 -16.57 -26.63 -13.39
N LEU A 33 -15.69 -25.83 -12.78
CA LEU A 33 -16.03 -24.47 -12.34
C LEU A 33 -16.40 -23.53 -13.50
N ASN A 34 -15.78 -23.71 -14.68
CA ASN A 34 -16.12 -22.94 -15.88
C ASN A 34 -17.54 -23.22 -16.40
N THR A 35 -18.12 -24.38 -16.11
CA THR A 35 -19.54 -24.68 -16.43
C THR A 35 -20.54 -23.94 -15.54
N VAL A 36 -20.09 -23.33 -14.43
CA VAL A 36 -20.95 -22.62 -13.48
C VAL A 36 -21.06 -21.15 -13.89
N LYS A 37 -22.28 -20.62 -14.06
CA LYS A 37 -22.50 -19.19 -14.32
C LYS A 37 -21.92 -18.32 -13.19
N LEU A 38 -21.28 -17.20 -13.53
CA LEU A 38 -20.56 -16.35 -12.57
C LEU A 38 -21.42 -15.91 -11.36
N PRO A 39 -22.69 -15.46 -11.52
CA PRO A 39 -23.52 -15.11 -10.36
C PRO A 39 -23.73 -16.28 -9.39
N ASN A 40 -23.86 -17.51 -9.89
CA ASN A 40 -24.03 -18.70 -9.07
C ASN A 40 -22.72 -19.10 -8.37
N LEU A 41 -21.58 -18.81 -9.00
CA LEU A 41 -20.26 -19.05 -8.43
C LEU A 41 -19.96 -18.04 -7.31
N ILE A 42 -20.31 -16.77 -7.50
CA ILE A 42 -20.21 -15.72 -6.46
C ILE A 42 -21.02 -16.12 -5.23
N GLN A 43 -22.29 -16.46 -5.41
CA GLN A 43 -23.16 -16.85 -4.28
C GLN A 43 -22.61 -18.07 -3.55
N PHE A 44 -22.10 -19.07 -4.28
CA PHE A 44 -21.45 -20.22 -3.66
C PHE A 44 -20.18 -19.84 -2.89
N TYR A 45 -19.32 -18.98 -3.45
CA TYR A 45 -18.11 -18.50 -2.77
C TYR A 45 -18.43 -17.78 -1.47
N LEU A 46 -19.53 -17.01 -1.41
CA LEU A 46 -19.93 -16.28 -0.21
C LEU A 46 -20.35 -17.21 0.94
N THR A 47 -20.82 -18.43 0.65
CA THR A 47 -21.38 -19.35 1.67
C THR A 47 -20.54 -20.60 1.94
N VAL A 48 -19.62 -20.98 1.05
CA VAL A 48 -18.84 -22.23 1.17
C VAL A 48 -17.95 -22.23 2.44
N PRO A 49 -17.81 -23.33 3.18
CA PRO A 49 -16.87 -23.42 4.30
C PRO A 49 -15.41 -23.11 3.89
N ASN A 50 -14.56 -22.72 4.83
CA ASN A 50 -13.14 -22.49 4.55
C ASN A 50 -12.41 -23.83 4.37
N ASN A 51 -12.32 -24.30 3.12
CA ASN A 51 -11.65 -25.54 2.73
C ASN A 51 -10.93 -25.37 1.38
N ASP A 52 -10.34 -26.44 0.84
CA ASP A 52 -9.64 -26.39 -0.44
C ASP A 52 -10.58 -26.09 -1.62
N LEU A 53 -11.84 -26.49 -1.55
CA LEU A 53 -12.84 -26.13 -2.55
C LEU A 53 -13.03 -24.62 -2.64
N LYS A 54 -13.06 -23.90 -1.51
CA LYS A 54 -13.11 -22.44 -1.50
C LYS A 54 -11.94 -21.83 -2.27
N LYS A 55 -10.71 -22.32 -2.08
CA LYS A 55 -9.51 -21.79 -2.77
C LYS A 55 -9.62 -21.96 -4.28
N SER A 56 -10.06 -23.13 -4.74
CA SER A 56 -10.27 -23.41 -6.17
C SER A 56 -11.38 -22.53 -6.76
N VAL A 57 -12.47 -22.34 -6.02
CA VAL A 57 -13.57 -21.44 -6.41
C VAL A 57 -13.07 -20.00 -6.49
N GLU A 58 -12.32 -19.52 -5.49
CA GLU A 58 -11.77 -18.16 -5.46
C GLU A 58 -10.85 -17.88 -6.65
N SER A 59 -9.90 -18.78 -6.92
CA SER A 59 -8.99 -18.67 -8.06
C SER A 59 -9.73 -18.62 -9.41
N ASN A 60 -10.74 -19.47 -9.60
CA ASN A 60 -11.57 -19.42 -10.80
C ASN A 60 -12.41 -18.13 -10.88
N LEU A 61 -12.98 -17.72 -9.75
CA LEU A 61 -13.84 -16.56 -9.65
C LEU A 61 -13.09 -15.27 -10.02
N LEU A 62 -11.92 -15.04 -9.43
CA LEU A 62 -11.13 -13.83 -9.63
C LEU A 62 -10.73 -13.66 -11.11
N LYS A 63 -10.27 -14.74 -11.76
CA LYS A 63 -9.95 -14.73 -13.20
C LYS A 63 -11.13 -14.34 -14.10
N ARG A 64 -12.35 -14.66 -13.68
CA ARG A 64 -13.57 -14.41 -14.47
C ARG A 64 -14.15 -13.03 -14.20
N ILE A 65 -14.00 -12.52 -12.98
CA ILE A 65 -14.47 -11.19 -12.57
C ILE A 65 -13.73 -10.09 -13.34
N GLU A 66 -12.43 -10.27 -13.55
CA GLU A 66 -11.57 -9.30 -14.24
C GLU A 66 -11.99 -9.01 -15.69
N VAL A 67 -12.80 -9.85 -16.33
CA VAL A 67 -13.25 -9.67 -17.72
C VAL A 67 -14.77 -9.54 -17.84
N TYR A 68 -15.49 -9.37 -16.73
CA TYR A 68 -16.94 -9.42 -16.72
C TYR A 68 -17.59 -8.10 -17.14
N LYS A 69 -18.34 -8.11 -18.25
CA LYS A 69 -19.00 -6.91 -18.82
C LYS A 69 -19.99 -6.21 -17.88
N TYR A 70 -20.68 -6.95 -17.01
CA TYR A 70 -21.71 -6.38 -16.11
C TYR A 70 -21.19 -6.13 -14.68
N SER A 71 -19.91 -5.72 -14.57
CA SER A 71 -19.22 -5.54 -13.28
C SER A 71 -19.94 -4.59 -12.31
N SER A 72 -20.54 -3.50 -12.80
CA SER A 72 -21.26 -2.52 -11.96
C SER A 72 -22.49 -3.09 -11.27
N LYS A 73 -23.28 -3.89 -11.99
CA LYS A 73 -24.48 -4.57 -11.46
C LYS A 73 -24.09 -5.61 -10.42
N VAL A 74 -23.00 -6.34 -10.66
CA VAL A 74 -22.45 -7.31 -9.70
C VAL A 74 -21.96 -6.61 -8.45
N TYR A 75 -21.17 -5.55 -8.60
CA TYR A 75 -20.67 -4.74 -7.49
C TYR A 75 -21.82 -4.28 -6.60
N SER A 76 -22.82 -3.61 -7.18
CA SER A 76 -23.94 -3.04 -6.42
C SER A 76 -24.77 -4.11 -5.70
N LYS A 77 -24.92 -5.30 -6.32
CA LYS A 77 -25.62 -6.42 -5.68
C LYS A 77 -24.86 -6.95 -4.48
N ILE A 78 -23.55 -7.15 -4.62
CA ILE A 78 -22.70 -7.73 -3.58
C ILE A 78 -22.47 -6.73 -2.44
N HIS A 79 -22.32 -5.44 -2.76
CA HIS A 79 -22.14 -4.39 -1.77
C HIS A 79 -23.32 -4.31 -0.81
N LYS A 80 -24.57 -4.45 -1.30
CA LYS A 80 -25.77 -4.56 -0.46
C LYS A 80 -25.73 -5.72 0.53
N GLU A 81 -25.02 -6.80 0.22
CA GLU A 81 -24.87 -7.94 1.14
C GLU A 81 -23.97 -7.62 2.35
N LEU A 82 -23.34 -6.44 2.41
CA LEU A 82 -22.54 -6.00 3.56
C LEU A 82 -23.39 -5.66 4.80
N ILE A 83 -24.67 -5.32 4.62
CA ILE A 83 -25.49 -4.64 5.64
C ILE A 83 -25.68 -5.48 6.91
N ASP A 84 -25.71 -6.82 6.83
CA ASP A 84 -25.88 -7.70 8.00
C ASP A 84 -25.01 -8.97 7.91
N CYS A 85 -23.81 -8.86 7.32
CA CYS A 85 -22.94 -10.01 7.15
C CYS A 85 -21.98 -10.22 8.32
N ASP A 86 -21.71 -11.49 8.63
CA ASP A 86 -20.62 -11.86 9.53
C ASP A 86 -19.24 -11.46 8.94
N TYR A 87 -18.22 -11.49 9.79
CA TYR A 87 -16.86 -11.12 9.37
C TYR A 87 -16.31 -11.98 8.23
N SER A 88 -16.60 -13.29 8.20
CA SER A 88 -16.11 -14.22 7.17
C SER A 88 -16.70 -13.86 5.80
N LYS A 89 -18.02 -13.62 5.74
CA LYS A 89 -18.70 -13.18 4.53
C LYS A 89 -18.25 -11.78 4.11
N ARG A 90 -18.06 -10.85 5.06
CA ARG A 90 -17.52 -9.51 4.79
C ARG A 90 -16.15 -9.54 4.11
N GLN A 91 -15.23 -10.38 4.60
CA GLN A 91 -13.91 -10.54 4.01
C GLN A 91 -13.99 -11.00 2.55
N ARG A 92 -14.89 -11.94 2.24
CA ARG A 92 -15.11 -12.48 0.90
C ARG A 92 -15.74 -11.43 -0.04
N ILE A 93 -16.71 -10.69 0.47
CA ILE A 93 -17.30 -9.55 -0.25
C ILE A 93 -16.22 -8.54 -0.62
N ARG A 94 -15.38 -8.12 0.35
CA ARG A 94 -14.27 -7.17 0.11
C ARG A 94 -13.34 -7.63 -1.00
N ILE A 95 -12.96 -8.92 -1.01
CA ILE A 95 -12.10 -9.50 -2.05
C ILE A 95 -12.76 -9.36 -3.43
N ILE A 96 -14.03 -9.72 -3.54
CA ILE A 96 -14.78 -9.60 -4.80
C ILE A 96 -14.90 -8.14 -5.25
N LEU A 97 -15.32 -7.23 -4.36
CA LEU A 97 -15.49 -5.82 -4.69
C LEU A 97 -14.16 -5.20 -5.14
N TYR A 98 -13.05 -5.52 -4.47
CA TYR A 98 -11.72 -5.06 -4.85
C TYR A 98 -11.30 -5.57 -6.24
N ALA A 99 -11.57 -6.84 -6.54
CA ALA A 99 -11.26 -7.44 -7.84
C ALA A 99 -12.11 -6.86 -8.99
N LEU A 100 -13.29 -6.31 -8.70
CA LEU A 100 -14.14 -5.65 -9.69
C LEU A 100 -13.65 -4.24 -10.05
N LEU A 101 -12.97 -3.54 -9.14
CA LEU A 101 -12.59 -2.12 -9.30
C LEU A 101 -11.88 -1.76 -10.61
N PRO A 102 -10.94 -2.56 -11.15
CA PRO A 102 -10.24 -2.23 -12.40
C PRO A 102 -11.19 -1.99 -13.59
N ASN A 103 -12.38 -2.60 -13.58
CA ASN A 103 -13.37 -2.49 -14.65
C ASN A 103 -14.47 -1.46 -14.37
N LEU A 104 -14.34 -0.68 -13.30
CA LEU A 104 -15.37 0.22 -12.82
C LEU A 104 -14.94 1.68 -12.92
N LYS A 105 -15.95 2.56 -13.00
CA LYS A 105 -15.75 4.02 -12.97
C LYS A 105 -15.27 4.48 -11.59
N LYS A 106 -14.66 5.66 -11.54
CA LYS A 106 -14.13 6.28 -10.32
C LYS A 106 -15.11 6.29 -9.13
N ILE A 107 -16.40 6.50 -9.37
CA ILE A 107 -17.43 6.50 -8.32
C ILE A 107 -17.44 5.21 -7.47
N TYR A 108 -17.09 4.05 -8.06
CA TYR A 108 -17.02 2.77 -7.33
C TYR A 108 -15.75 2.64 -6.48
N TYR A 109 -14.67 3.34 -6.85
CA TYR A 109 -13.49 3.45 -5.99
C TYR A 109 -13.79 4.30 -4.76
N GLU A 110 -14.53 5.40 -4.95
CA GLU A 110 -14.96 6.27 -3.86
C GLU A 110 -15.89 5.52 -2.91
N ASP A 111 -16.92 4.85 -3.45
CA ASP A 111 -17.83 4.00 -2.66
C ASP A 111 -17.08 2.89 -1.92
N PHE A 112 -16.14 2.19 -2.57
CA PHE A 112 -15.30 1.18 -1.92
C PHE A 112 -14.48 1.78 -0.78
N PHE A 113 -13.83 2.92 -1.04
CA PHE A 113 -12.99 3.58 -0.04
C PHE A 113 -13.82 3.98 1.17
N ASP A 114 -14.92 4.71 0.95
CA ASP A 114 -15.75 5.25 2.03
C ASP A 114 -16.42 4.11 2.84
N THR A 115 -16.75 2.99 2.18
CA THR A 115 -17.29 1.78 2.84
C THR A 115 -16.27 1.08 3.75
N PHE A 116 -15.03 0.92 3.29
CA PHE A 116 -14.04 0.09 3.99
C PHE A 116 -13.07 0.88 4.87
N TYR A 117 -12.87 2.17 4.61
CA TYR A 117 -12.02 3.05 5.42
C TYR A 117 -12.59 3.26 6.81
N ASN A 118 -13.91 3.47 6.91
CA ASN A 118 -14.61 3.69 8.18
C ASN A 118 -14.96 2.38 8.92
N SER A 119 -14.44 1.25 8.45
CA SER A 119 -14.73 -0.05 9.05
C SER A 119 -13.94 -0.26 10.33
N LYS A 120 -14.57 -0.87 11.35
CA LYS A 120 -13.90 -1.32 12.58
C LYS A 120 -12.81 -2.39 12.34
N TYR A 121 -12.77 -3.00 11.16
CA TYR A 121 -11.83 -4.08 10.85
C TYR A 121 -10.56 -3.54 10.17
N ARG A 122 -9.40 -3.74 10.80
CA ARG A 122 -8.08 -3.31 10.27
C ARG A 122 -7.81 -3.77 8.83
N ASN A 123 -8.24 -4.98 8.46
CA ASN A 123 -8.08 -5.50 7.11
C ASN A 123 -8.91 -4.76 6.06
N ASP A 124 -10.06 -4.19 6.43
CA ASP A 124 -10.87 -3.36 5.54
C ASP A 124 -10.15 -2.05 5.26
N VAL A 125 -9.71 -1.37 6.33
CA VAL A 125 -8.92 -0.13 6.24
C VAL A 125 -7.69 -0.33 5.36
N LYS A 126 -6.96 -1.44 5.56
CA LYS A 126 -5.80 -1.80 4.72
C LYS A 126 -6.15 -1.86 3.23
N TYR A 127 -7.30 -2.41 2.87
CA TYR A 127 -7.75 -2.48 1.47
C TYR A 127 -8.20 -1.13 0.93
N ALA A 128 -8.88 -0.31 1.75
CA ALA A 128 -9.22 1.07 1.37
C ALA A 128 -7.95 1.88 1.05
N LEU A 129 -6.92 1.78 1.88
CA LEU A 129 -5.64 2.47 1.65
C LEU A 129 -4.90 2.00 0.38
N LYS A 130 -5.06 0.75 -0.05
CA LYS A 130 -4.46 0.26 -1.31
C LYS A 130 -4.98 1.00 -2.53
N ILE A 131 -6.24 1.44 -2.50
CA ILE A 131 -6.86 2.15 -3.62
C ILE A 131 -6.78 3.67 -3.48
N TYR A 132 -6.06 4.17 -2.48
CA TYR A 132 -6.03 5.60 -2.15
C TYR A 132 -5.66 6.47 -3.35
N LYS A 133 -4.72 6.02 -4.18
CA LYS A 133 -4.31 6.69 -5.43
C LYS A 133 -5.47 7.06 -6.35
N ASN A 134 -6.56 6.28 -6.34
CA ASN A 134 -7.71 6.46 -7.21
C ASN A 134 -8.74 7.43 -6.64
N VAL A 135 -8.66 7.73 -5.33
CA VAL A 135 -9.66 8.51 -4.59
C VAL A 135 -9.08 9.71 -3.87
N ALA A 136 -7.75 9.89 -3.91
CA ALA A 136 -7.03 10.97 -3.25
C ALA A 136 -7.61 12.34 -3.62
N ASN A 137 -7.85 13.14 -2.59
CA ASN A 137 -8.28 14.52 -2.68
C ASN A 137 -7.98 15.22 -1.34
N PRO A 138 -7.96 16.57 -1.31
CA PRO A 138 -7.62 17.33 -0.10
C PRO A 138 -8.49 17.00 1.13
N LYS A 139 -9.78 16.67 0.94
CA LYS A 139 -10.66 16.30 2.06
C LYS A 139 -10.23 14.97 2.68
N ARG A 140 -9.98 13.95 1.85
CA ARG A 140 -9.51 12.63 2.32
C ARG A 140 -8.08 12.70 2.85
N ASP A 141 -7.24 13.56 2.28
CA ASP A 141 -5.87 13.78 2.79
C ASP A 141 -5.89 14.26 4.25
N ASN A 142 -6.74 15.25 4.55
CA ASN A 142 -6.89 15.74 5.92
C ASN A 142 -7.45 14.68 6.87
N ILE A 143 -8.36 13.82 6.42
CA ILE A 143 -8.89 12.69 7.21
C ILE A 143 -7.75 11.72 7.56
N LEU A 144 -7.00 11.25 6.57
CA LEU A 144 -5.86 10.34 6.79
C LEU A 144 -4.81 10.95 7.71
N LEU A 145 -4.57 12.25 7.59
CA LEU A 145 -3.60 12.95 8.42
C LEU A 145 -4.09 13.06 9.87
N GLY A 146 -5.38 13.36 10.06
CA GLY A 146 -6.03 13.32 11.38
C GLY A 146 -5.93 11.94 12.02
N ASP A 147 -6.27 10.89 11.28
CA ASP A 147 -6.23 9.51 11.76
C ASP A 147 -4.80 9.05 12.07
N TYR A 148 -3.81 9.50 11.29
CA TYR A 148 -2.39 9.31 11.61
C TYR A 148 -2.04 9.95 12.96
N TYR A 149 -2.42 11.20 13.20
CA TYR A 149 -2.12 11.88 14.46
C TYR A 149 -2.80 11.27 15.69
N GLN A 150 -3.98 10.68 15.51
CA GLN A 150 -4.74 10.05 16.59
C GLN A 150 -4.24 8.64 16.92
N THR A 151 -3.76 7.89 15.93
CA THR A 151 -3.46 6.46 16.09
C THR A 151 -1.99 6.09 15.95
N ASP A 152 -1.16 7.02 15.49
CA ASP A 152 0.24 6.82 15.08
C ASP A 152 0.41 5.69 14.04
N ASN A 153 -0.67 5.30 13.36
CA ASN A 153 -0.64 4.25 12.35
C ASN A 153 -0.03 4.76 11.04
N GLU A 154 1.23 4.40 10.84
CA GLU A 154 2.04 4.73 9.66
C GLU A 154 1.45 4.34 8.31
N SER A 155 0.47 3.43 8.26
CA SER A 155 -0.19 3.09 6.99
C SER A 155 -0.95 4.28 6.39
N TYR A 156 -1.50 5.17 7.22
CA TYR A 156 -2.15 6.39 6.77
C TYR A 156 -1.14 7.37 6.17
N LEU A 157 -0.06 7.66 6.92
CA LEU A 157 1.02 8.53 6.45
C LEU A 157 1.66 7.97 5.17
N ARG A 158 1.87 6.66 5.07
CA ARG A 158 2.39 6.02 3.85
C ARG A 158 1.51 6.26 2.63
N ALA A 159 0.19 6.19 2.77
CA ALA A 159 -0.74 6.46 1.68
C ALA A 159 -0.70 7.94 1.26
N LEU A 160 -0.66 8.86 2.22
CA LEU A 160 -0.50 10.30 1.98
C LEU A 160 0.82 10.61 1.26
N LEU A 161 1.94 10.07 1.74
CA LEU A 161 3.26 10.27 1.14
C LEU A 161 3.40 9.66 -0.26
N LEU A 162 2.54 8.73 -0.66
CA LEU A 162 2.52 8.20 -2.02
C LEU A 162 1.62 9.00 -2.97
N TYR A 163 0.45 9.43 -2.50
CA TYR A 163 -0.61 9.89 -3.40
C TYR A 163 -1.36 11.14 -2.95
N GLY A 164 -1.18 11.59 -1.70
CA GLY A 164 -1.87 12.76 -1.16
C GLY A 164 -1.35 14.07 -1.73
N ASN A 165 -1.99 15.17 -1.41
CA ASN A 165 -1.58 16.50 -1.84
C ASN A 165 -0.28 16.95 -1.14
N GLU A 166 0.69 17.42 -1.92
CA GLU A 166 2.00 17.87 -1.39
C GLU A 166 1.88 19.09 -0.47
N ASN A 167 1.00 20.05 -0.75
CA ASN A 167 0.83 21.24 0.08
C ASN A 167 0.33 20.88 1.48
N ILE A 168 -0.56 19.87 1.59
CA ILE A 168 -1.03 19.39 2.90
C ILE A 168 0.14 18.79 3.70
N LEU A 169 1.01 18.01 3.04
CA LEU A 169 2.21 17.45 3.68
C LEU A 169 3.15 18.56 4.15
N VAL A 170 3.41 19.54 3.29
CA VAL A 170 4.29 20.69 3.57
C VAL A 170 3.77 21.51 4.75
N MET A 171 2.48 21.84 4.78
CA MET A 171 1.89 22.63 5.88
C MET A 171 1.95 21.92 7.23
N ASN A 172 2.14 20.59 7.24
CA ASN A 172 2.07 19.77 8.43
C ASN A 172 3.40 19.05 8.74
N ILE A 173 4.48 19.39 8.04
CA ILE A 173 5.70 18.60 8.02
C ILE A 173 6.36 18.49 9.39
N GLU A 174 6.50 19.60 10.11
CA GLU A 174 7.10 19.62 11.45
C GLU A 174 6.30 18.75 12.44
N LYS A 175 4.96 18.84 12.37
CA LYS A 175 4.05 18.03 13.20
C LYS A 175 4.07 16.55 12.81
N ILE A 176 4.23 16.23 11.53
CA ILE A 176 4.46 14.84 11.08
C ILE A 176 5.79 14.35 11.64
N TRP A 177 6.85 15.15 11.53
CA TRP A 177 8.19 14.79 12.00
C TRP A 177 8.25 14.60 13.51
N SER A 178 7.54 15.43 14.28
CA SER A 178 7.49 15.34 15.74
C SER A 178 6.80 14.08 16.26
N LYS A 179 6.01 13.40 15.43
CA LYS A 179 5.46 12.06 15.72
C LYS A 179 6.51 10.95 15.57
N ASN A 180 7.74 11.30 15.20
CA ASN A 180 8.87 10.41 15.00
C ASN A 180 8.52 9.18 14.13
N PRO A 181 8.05 9.38 12.88
CA PRO A 181 7.75 8.28 11.99
C PRO A 181 9.01 7.47 11.70
N SER A 182 8.84 6.22 11.28
CA SER A 182 9.93 5.32 10.94
C SER A 182 10.90 5.93 9.92
N GLU A 183 12.15 5.52 9.99
CA GLU A 183 13.22 5.94 9.08
C GLU A 183 12.84 5.75 7.60
N TYR A 184 12.07 4.71 7.30
CA TYR A 184 11.52 4.50 5.96
C TYR A 184 10.61 5.66 5.50
N LEU A 185 9.75 6.17 6.39
CA LEU A 185 8.84 7.27 6.10
C LEU A 185 9.56 8.62 6.11
N LYS A 186 10.51 8.86 7.03
CA LYS A 186 11.38 10.07 7.01
C LYS A 186 12.10 10.21 5.67
N ASN A 187 12.70 9.13 5.18
CA ASN A 187 13.36 9.12 3.87
C ASN A 187 12.37 9.40 2.72
N ARG A 188 11.13 8.92 2.81
CA ARG A 188 10.09 9.20 1.81
C ARG A 188 9.61 10.64 1.84
N ILE A 189 9.44 11.21 3.03
CA ILE A 189 9.13 12.62 3.24
C ILE A 189 10.20 13.47 2.54
N ILE A 190 11.47 13.23 2.85
CA ILE A 190 12.59 13.98 2.26
C ILE A 190 12.57 13.86 0.74
N ARG A 191 12.54 12.65 0.18
CA ARG A 191 12.54 12.45 -1.28
C ARG A 191 11.39 13.15 -1.97
N ARG A 192 10.25 13.25 -1.30
CA ARG A 192 9.06 13.90 -1.83
C ARG A 192 9.18 15.42 -1.82
N LEU A 193 9.75 16.00 -0.76
CA LEU A 193 9.75 17.45 -0.55
C LEU A 193 11.05 18.15 -0.99
N MET A 194 12.19 17.45 -1.02
CA MET A 194 13.53 18.05 -1.15
C MET A 194 13.78 18.86 -2.42
N ASN A 195 13.07 18.58 -3.52
CA ASN A 195 13.29 19.28 -4.78
C ASN A 195 12.51 20.58 -4.90
N ASN A 196 11.31 20.64 -4.31
CA ASN A 196 10.36 21.74 -4.51
C ASN A 196 10.14 22.56 -3.23
N ASN A 197 10.46 22.01 -2.05
CA ASN A 197 10.13 22.58 -0.75
C ASN A 197 11.29 22.39 0.24
N ILE A 198 12.53 22.60 -0.20
CA ILE A 198 13.72 22.39 0.66
C ILE A 198 13.70 23.27 1.91
N GLU A 199 13.25 24.51 1.76
CA GLU A 199 13.10 25.48 2.83
C GLU A 199 12.15 24.98 3.94
N LYS A 200 11.21 24.10 3.61
CA LYS A 200 10.30 23.48 4.58
C LYS A 200 10.92 22.31 5.32
N LEU A 201 12.13 21.91 4.95
CA LEU A 201 12.93 20.85 5.59
C LEU A 201 14.09 21.42 6.42
N GLU A 202 14.30 22.74 6.45
CA GLU A 202 15.42 23.37 7.18
C GLU A 202 15.38 23.07 8.69
N PHE A 203 14.19 22.90 9.26
CA PHE A 203 14.04 22.52 10.68
C PHE A 203 14.73 21.17 11.01
N ILE A 204 14.95 20.30 10.01
CA ILE A 204 15.59 19.00 10.20
C ILE A 204 17.08 19.17 10.57
N GLU A 205 17.74 20.25 10.13
CA GLU A 205 19.17 20.51 10.39
C GLU A 205 19.49 20.36 11.88
N GLN A 206 18.66 20.96 12.74
CA GLN A 206 18.89 21.00 14.18
C GLN A 206 18.52 19.69 14.91
N ILE A 207 17.65 18.87 14.31
CA ILE A 207 17.07 17.68 14.96
C ILE A 207 17.77 16.41 14.50
N ASN A 208 18.05 16.32 13.20
CA ASN A 208 18.59 15.16 12.50
C ASN A 208 19.56 15.63 11.40
N PRO A 209 20.76 16.12 11.75
CA PRO A 209 21.72 16.66 10.79
C PRO A 209 22.09 15.64 9.70
N GLU A 210 22.09 14.35 9.99
CA GLU A 210 22.31 13.29 8.99
C GLU A 210 21.23 13.24 7.90
N HIS A 211 19.97 13.50 8.28
CA HIS A 211 18.86 13.58 7.34
C HIS A 211 18.89 14.87 6.55
N PHE A 212 19.27 15.99 7.18
CA PHE A 212 19.41 17.25 6.47
C PHE A 212 20.58 17.23 5.48
N LEU A 213 21.71 16.60 5.83
CA LEU A 213 22.80 16.37 4.89
C LEU A 213 22.33 15.52 3.69
N TYR A 214 21.50 14.50 3.93
CA TYR A 214 20.88 13.74 2.85
C TYR A 214 20.02 14.62 1.92
N VAL A 215 19.23 15.55 2.48
CA VAL A 215 18.46 16.55 1.70
C VAL A 215 19.42 17.37 0.82
N LEU A 216 20.45 17.97 1.41
CA LEU A 216 21.40 18.83 0.71
C LEU A 216 22.10 18.10 -0.45
N CYS A 217 22.60 16.89 -0.20
CA CYS A 217 23.36 16.11 -1.18
C CYS A 217 22.52 15.55 -2.34
N ASN A 218 21.20 15.40 -2.16
CA ASN A 218 20.32 14.76 -3.15
C ASN A 218 19.30 15.73 -3.77
N SER A 219 19.25 16.98 -3.31
CA SER A 219 18.43 18.01 -3.95
C SER A 219 19.00 18.39 -5.31
N LYS A 220 18.13 18.81 -6.24
CA LYS A 220 18.56 19.37 -7.53
C LYS A 220 19.16 20.78 -7.43
N LYS A 221 19.05 21.44 -6.27
CA LYS A 221 19.58 22.79 -6.07
C LYS A 221 21.08 22.71 -5.78
N GLU A 222 21.84 23.61 -6.40
CA GLU A 222 23.26 23.72 -6.10
C GLU A 222 23.46 24.12 -4.63
N THR A 223 24.16 23.27 -3.90
CA THR A 223 24.42 23.48 -2.47
C THR A 223 25.85 23.96 -2.25
N LYS A 224 25.99 25.04 -1.47
CA LYS A 224 27.28 25.60 -1.06
C LYS A 224 28.07 24.62 -0.19
N GLU A 225 29.39 24.58 -0.35
CA GLU A 225 30.25 23.64 0.40
C GLU A 225 30.21 23.90 1.91
N GLU A 226 30.08 25.16 2.31
CA GLU A 226 30.04 25.55 3.71
C GLU A 226 28.84 24.93 4.44
N ALA A 227 27.69 24.85 3.78
CA ALA A 227 26.49 24.21 4.35
C ALA A 227 26.67 22.70 4.52
N LEU A 228 27.30 22.04 3.54
CA LEU A 228 27.62 20.61 3.61
C LEU A 228 28.57 20.30 4.77
N ILE A 229 29.64 21.10 4.90
CA ILE A 229 30.65 20.95 5.95
C ILE A 229 30.04 21.20 7.33
N LYS A 230 29.25 22.27 7.49
CA LYS A 230 28.56 22.58 8.74
C LYS A 230 27.72 21.39 9.19
N CYS A 231 26.86 20.90 8.32
CA CYS A 231 25.99 19.77 8.61
C CYS A 231 26.78 18.48 8.90
N TYR A 232 27.87 18.23 8.17
CA TYR A 232 28.75 17.08 8.40
C TYR A 232 29.40 17.09 9.79
N ASN A 233 29.84 18.26 10.27
CA ASN A 233 30.51 18.39 11.55
C ASN A 233 29.58 18.16 12.75
N GLU A 234 28.27 18.37 12.57
CA GLU A 234 27.25 18.12 13.60
C GLU A 234 26.87 16.63 13.71
N ILE A 235 27.28 15.80 12.75
CA ILE A 235 26.98 14.36 12.73
C ILE A 235 27.96 13.59 13.62
N SER A 236 27.42 12.70 14.47
CA SER A 236 28.23 11.86 15.37
C SER A 236 29.13 10.89 14.59
N ASN A 237 30.30 10.57 15.17
CA ASN A 237 31.29 9.69 14.53
C ASN A 237 30.74 8.30 14.17
N GLU A 238 29.75 7.80 14.92
CA GLU A 238 29.12 6.49 14.69
C GLU A 238 28.47 6.39 13.31
N ILE A 239 27.87 7.47 12.82
CA ILE A 239 27.14 7.51 11.53
C ILE A 239 27.84 8.36 10.46
N LYS A 240 29.06 8.86 10.72
CA LYS A 240 29.83 9.65 9.74
C LYS A 240 30.12 8.91 8.43
N HIS A 241 30.23 7.59 8.45
CA HIS A 241 30.39 6.79 7.23
C HIS A 241 29.20 6.97 6.26
N PHE A 242 27.97 7.10 6.79
CA PHE A 242 26.78 7.41 6.00
C PHE A 242 26.82 8.85 5.47
N ALA A 243 27.31 9.79 6.27
CA ALA A 243 27.49 11.18 5.85
C ALA A 243 28.49 11.31 4.69
N ILE A 244 29.63 10.61 4.76
CA ILE A 244 30.63 10.53 3.66
C ILE A 244 29.99 9.96 2.39
N TYR A 245 29.22 8.88 2.52
CA TYR A 245 28.50 8.31 1.37
C TYR A 245 27.58 9.34 0.71
N ASN A 246 26.82 10.11 1.50
CA ASN A 246 25.96 11.16 0.95
C ASN A 246 26.75 12.29 0.30
N LEU A 247 27.85 12.76 0.91
CA LEU A 247 28.73 13.76 0.32
C LEU A 247 29.27 13.33 -1.05
N SER A 248 29.61 12.04 -1.21
CA SER A 248 30.08 11.49 -2.49
C SER A 248 29.10 11.68 -3.65
N LYS A 249 27.79 11.82 -3.36
CA LYS A 249 26.75 12.05 -4.36
C LYS A 249 26.81 13.44 -4.98
N THR A 250 27.47 14.39 -4.32
CA THR A 250 27.61 15.76 -4.83
C THR A 250 28.68 15.87 -5.94
N GLY A 251 29.54 14.86 -6.11
CA GLY A 251 30.66 14.91 -7.05
C GLY A 251 31.83 15.80 -6.63
N LYS A 252 31.78 16.41 -5.44
CA LYS A 252 32.83 17.27 -4.88
C LYS A 252 33.97 16.44 -4.27
N TRP A 253 34.73 15.74 -5.10
CA TRP A 253 35.71 14.73 -4.64
C TRP A 253 36.79 15.26 -3.70
N LYS A 254 37.26 16.50 -3.89
CA LYS A 254 38.24 17.13 -2.98
C LYS A 254 37.69 17.28 -1.56
N LEU A 255 36.43 17.71 -1.43
CA LEU A 255 35.74 17.81 -0.15
C LEU A 255 35.61 16.43 0.51
N VAL A 256 35.15 15.44 -0.28
CA VAL A 256 34.97 14.06 0.20
C VAL A 256 36.29 13.46 0.70
N GLU A 257 37.38 13.63 -0.06
CA GLU A 257 38.72 13.15 0.32
C GLU A 257 39.19 13.77 1.64
N ASN A 258 39.02 15.08 1.80
CA ASN A 258 39.40 15.78 3.03
C ASN A 258 38.63 15.25 4.24
N GLU A 259 37.32 15.05 4.12
CA GLU A 259 36.49 14.59 5.23
C GLU A 259 36.70 13.09 5.54
N ILE A 260 37.07 12.27 4.55
CA ILE A 260 37.53 10.89 4.80
C ILE A 260 38.82 10.90 5.62
N LYS A 261 39.82 11.70 5.24
CA LYS A 261 41.08 11.81 5.97
C LYS A 261 40.86 12.22 7.42
N ARG A 262 39.99 13.20 7.66
CA ARG A 262 39.59 13.64 9.02
C ARG A 262 38.86 12.57 9.81
N TYR A 263 38.10 11.69 9.16
CA TYR A 263 37.35 10.63 9.83
C TYR A 263 38.22 9.45 10.28
N ILE A 264 39.27 9.12 9.52
CA ILE A 264 40.17 7.99 9.80
C ILE A 264 41.40 8.34 10.64
N SER A 265 41.63 9.63 10.91
CA SER A 265 42.72 10.14 11.76
C SER A 265 42.27 10.17 13.22
#